data_AF-A0ABD1E2T7-F1
#
_entry.id   AF-A0ABD1E2T7-F1
#
_cell.length_a   1.000
_cell.length_b   1.000
_cell.length_c   1.000
_cell.angle_alpha   90.00
_cell.angle_beta   90.00
_cell.angle_gamma   90.00
#
_symmetry.space_group_name_H-M   'P 1'
#
loop_
_entity.id
_entity.type
_entity.pdbx_description
1 polymer ?
#
loop_
_entity_poly.entity_id
_entity_poly.type
_entity_poly.pdbx_seq_one_letter_code
_entity_poly.pdbx_strand_id
1 'polypeptide(L)'
;MDKFGRSSLSSVNNNRRNIKSVYAIPTNTLSYGENGYYDAENRSICNLKEPIHKSDASTKAYVDSKLKELQHHGRTALCCSSGKIPSIEKHVNDSNNHMMELLKKSSENTKHGEIWDVIKQLKEKKIININV
;
A
#
# COMPACT_ATOMS: atom_id res chain seq x y z
N MET A 1 5.64 -19.96 48.69
CA MET A 1 5.36 -19.72 47.26
C MET A 1 4.51 -18.46 47.17
N ASP A 2 5.00 -17.40 46.54
CA ASP A 2 4.15 -16.23 46.24
C ASP A 2 3.25 -16.56 45.04
N LYS A 3 2.18 -15.76 44.85
CA LYS A 3 1.11 -16.02 43.86
C LYS A 3 1.58 -16.02 42.39
N PHE A 4 2.86 -15.82 42.14
CA PHE A 4 3.49 -15.87 40.82
C PHE A 4 4.53 -16.98 40.67
N GLY A 5 4.63 -17.89 41.65
CA GLY A 5 5.51 -19.06 41.57
C GLY A 5 6.99 -18.71 41.47
N ARG A 6 7.41 -17.52 41.94
CA ARG A 6 8.83 -17.16 41.97
C ARG A 6 9.41 -17.65 43.28
N SER A 7 10.38 -18.55 43.20
CA SER A 7 11.21 -18.89 44.35
C SER A 7 12.00 -17.65 44.76
N SER A 8 11.94 -17.29 46.04
CA SER A 8 12.69 -16.20 46.63
C SER A 8 14.19 -16.37 46.33
N LEU A 9 14.75 -15.46 45.53
CA LEU A 9 16.20 -15.37 45.33
C LEU A 9 16.82 -14.86 46.64
N SER A 10 17.26 -15.78 47.50
CA SER A 10 18.25 -15.43 48.51
C SER A 10 19.56 -15.11 47.80
N SER A 11 20.17 -13.99 48.19
CA SER A 11 21.40 -13.41 47.67
C SER A 11 22.45 -14.45 47.26
N VAL A 12 22.67 -14.63 45.95
CA VAL A 12 23.85 -15.36 45.46
C VAL A 12 24.97 -14.35 45.24
N ASN A 13 25.90 -14.42 46.18
CA ASN A 13 27.13 -13.68 46.33
C ASN A 13 27.96 -13.58 45.04
N ASN A 14 28.47 -12.37 44.76
CA ASN A 14 29.47 -12.07 43.74
C ASN A 14 30.77 -12.86 43.98
N ASN A 15 30.93 -14.04 43.37
CA ASN A 15 32.26 -14.56 43.09
C ASN A 15 32.29 -15.61 41.97
N ARG A 16 32.89 -15.19 40.85
CA ARG A 16 33.69 -15.98 39.88
C ARG A 16 32.95 -16.95 38.95
N ARG A 17 32.79 -16.46 37.71
CA ARG A 17 33.00 -17.19 36.46
C ARG A 17 34.00 -18.36 36.61
N ASN A 18 33.55 -19.59 36.89
CA ASN A 18 34.28 -20.83 36.57
C ASN A 18 33.41 -22.09 36.79
N ILE A 19 32.47 -22.38 35.89
CA ILE A 19 31.92 -23.73 35.77
C ILE A 19 32.32 -24.26 34.39
N LYS A 20 33.59 -24.65 34.25
CA LYS A 20 33.98 -25.58 33.19
C LYS A 20 33.49 -26.97 33.61
N SER A 21 32.56 -27.51 32.82
CA SER A 21 32.17 -28.92 32.75
C SER A 21 31.51 -29.54 33.99
N VAL A 22 30.18 -29.53 34.06
CA VAL A 22 29.37 -30.66 34.60
C VAL A 22 27.96 -30.56 33.96
N TYR A 23 27.67 -31.45 33.01
CA TYR A 23 26.44 -31.60 32.21
C TYR A 23 25.96 -30.34 31.46
N ALA A 24 25.96 -30.41 30.12
CA ALA A 24 25.26 -29.43 29.29
C ALA A 24 23.77 -29.49 29.61
N ILE A 25 23.33 -28.71 30.60
CA ILE A 25 21.91 -28.41 30.78
C ILE A 25 21.52 -27.71 29.48
N PRO A 26 20.59 -28.26 28.67
CA PRO A 26 20.07 -27.52 27.54
C PRO A 26 19.34 -26.31 28.10
N THR A 27 20.05 -25.19 28.22
CA THR A 27 19.44 -23.97 28.68
C THR A 27 18.67 -23.43 27.48
N ASN A 28 17.35 -23.60 27.47
CA ASN A 28 16.43 -22.91 26.56
C ASN A 28 16.40 -21.38 26.82
N THR A 29 17.49 -20.84 27.35
CA THR A 29 17.70 -19.45 27.69
C THR A 29 18.41 -18.75 26.53
N LEU A 30 18.21 -17.45 26.45
CA LEU A 30 19.06 -16.57 25.64
C LEU A 30 20.42 -16.46 26.32
N SER A 31 21.51 -16.44 25.56
CA SER A 31 22.83 -16.16 26.10
C SER A 31 22.98 -14.65 26.33
N TYR A 32 23.77 -14.26 27.32
CA TYR A 32 24.04 -12.85 27.62
C TYR A 32 25.44 -12.50 27.16
N GLY A 33 25.54 -11.58 26.20
CA GLY A 33 26.80 -11.12 25.64
C GLY A 33 27.55 -10.18 26.56
N GLU A 34 28.87 -10.12 26.42
CA GLU A 34 29.73 -9.18 27.16
C GLU A 34 29.44 -7.71 26.83
N ASN A 35 28.75 -7.46 25.71
CA ASN A 35 28.23 -6.16 25.28
C ASN A 35 26.94 -5.75 26.01
N GLY A 36 26.43 -6.58 26.91
CA GLY A 36 25.23 -6.30 27.69
C GLY A 36 23.91 -6.64 27.00
N TYR A 37 23.95 -7.25 25.81
CA TYR A 37 22.77 -7.67 25.06
C TYR A 37 22.50 -9.17 25.19
N TYR A 38 21.24 -9.57 25.01
CA TYR A 38 20.88 -10.98 24.89
C TYR A 38 21.07 -11.46 23.45
N ASP A 39 21.73 -12.59 23.28
CA ASP A 39 21.90 -13.29 22.00
C ASP A 39 20.87 -14.43 21.89
N ALA A 40 20.14 -14.42 20.78
CA ALA A 40 19.14 -15.44 20.46
C ALA A 40 19.74 -16.67 19.76
N GLU A 41 21.03 -16.65 19.41
CA GLU A 41 21.75 -17.76 18.78
C GLU A 41 21.02 -18.26 17.52
N ASN A 42 20.63 -17.31 16.66
CA ASN A 42 19.86 -17.53 15.44
C ASN A 42 18.48 -18.19 15.65
N ARG A 43 17.90 -18.12 16.86
CA ARG A 43 16.53 -18.57 17.13
C ARG A 43 15.52 -17.45 16.95
N SER A 44 14.31 -17.82 16.51
CA SER A 44 13.17 -16.90 16.47
C SER A 44 12.71 -16.51 17.88
N ILE A 45 12.41 -15.23 18.07
CA ILE A 45 11.79 -14.71 19.30
C ILE A 45 10.28 -14.58 19.06
N CYS A 46 9.49 -15.38 19.79
CA CYS A 46 8.02 -15.42 19.67
C CYS A 46 7.34 -14.70 20.85
N ASN A 47 6.03 -14.48 20.75
CA ASN A 47 5.19 -13.90 21.81
C ASN A 47 5.58 -12.48 22.25
N LEU A 48 6.11 -11.67 21.33
CA LEU A 48 6.33 -10.24 21.56
C LEU A 48 4.99 -9.49 21.51
N LYS A 49 4.84 -8.50 22.40
CA LYS A 49 3.72 -7.56 22.35
C LYS A 49 3.95 -6.52 21.24
N GLU A 50 2.87 -5.89 20.79
CA GLU A 50 2.95 -4.71 19.92
C GLU A 50 3.85 -3.62 20.55
N PRO A 51 4.77 -3.02 19.78
CA PRO A 51 5.71 -2.02 20.28
C PRO A 51 4.97 -0.71 20.61
N ILE A 52 5.34 -0.07 21.72
CA ILE A 52 4.75 1.21 22.17
C ILE A 52 5.77 2.35 21.97
N HIS A 53 7.03 2.09 22.29
CA HIS A 53 8.12 3.04 22.14
C HIS A 53 9.00 2.71 20.93
N LYS A 54 9.73 3.71 20.44
CA LYS A 54 10.61 3.58 19.25
C LYS A 54 11.74 2.58 19.42
N SER A 55 12.13 2.29 20.65
CA SER A 55 13.21 1.36 21.01
C SER A 55 12.74 -0.06 21.31
N ASP A 56 11.43 -0.33 21.23
CA ASP A 56 10.89 -1.65 21.53
C ASP A 56 11.16 -2.64 20.38
N ALA A 57 11.39 -3.90 20.73
CA ALA A 57 11.42 -4.97 19.74
C ALA A 57 10.04 -5.10 19.07
N SER A 58 10.02 -5.08 17.74
CA SER A 58 8.78 -5.10 16.96
C SER A 58 8.48 -6.50 16.42
N THR A 59 7.18 -6.86 16.38
CA THR A 59 6.74 -8.09 15.71
C THR A 59 6.86 -7.96 14.19
N LYS A 60 6.99 -9.09 13.48
CA LYS A 60 6.93 -9.08 12.01
C LYS A 60 5.60 -8.52 11.48
N ALA A 61 4.50 -8.90 12.11
CA ALA A 61 3.16 -8.43 11.74
C ALA A 61 3.05 -6.90 11.83
N TYR A 62 3.60 -6.30 12.89
CA TYR A 62 3.65 -4.85 13.04
C TYR A 62 4.42 -4.19 11.90
N VAL A 63 5.65 -4.65 11.62
CA VAL A 63 6.49 -4.08 10.56
C VAL A 63 5.83 -4.22 9.18
N ASP A 64 5.29 -5.40 8.88
CA ASP A 64 4.60 -5.66 7.61
C ASP A 64 3.36 -4.75 7.45
N SER A 65 2.60 -4.50 8.52
CA SER A 65 1.43 -3.60 8.48
C SER A 65 1.84 -2.16 8.16
N LYS A 66 2.91 -1.65 8.77
CA LYS A 66 3.44 -0.31 8.51
C LYS A 66 4.05 -0.19 7.13
N LEU A 67 4.72 -1.22 6.64
CA LEU A 67 5.17 -1.27 5.25
C LEU A 67 3.99 -1.25 4.29
N LYS A 68 2.91 -1.99 4.54
CA LYS A 68 1.72 -1.96 3.68
C LYS A 68 1.06 -0.57 3.64
N GLU A 69 0.95 0.11 4.78
CA GLU A 69 0.48 1.50 4.85
C GLU A 69 1.35 2.42 3.97
N LEU A 70 2.68 2.30 4.07
CA LEU A 70 3.61 3.08 3.25
C LEU A 70 3.52 2.73 1.77
N GLN A 71 3.25 1.48 1.42
CA GLN A 71 3.14 1.07 0.02
C GLN A 71 1.90 1.63 -0.67
N HIS A 72 0.80 1.87 0.04
CA HIS A 72 -0.39 2.50 -0.54
C HIS A 72 -0.22 4.01 -0.76
N HIS A 73 0.64 4.67 0.01
CA HIS A 73 0.89 6.12 -0.11
C HIS A 73 2.18 6.47 -0.88
N GLY A 74 3.11 5.52 -1.02
CA GLY A 74 4.44 5.71 -1.60
C GLY A 74 4.75 4.86 -2.84
N ARG A 75 3.85 3.94 -3.25
CA ARG A 75 3.94 3.25 -4.55
C ARG A 75 2.87 3.78 -5.52
N THR A 76 2.94 5.06 -5.83
CA THR A 76 2.47 5.57 -7.14
C THR A 76 3.46 5.24 -8.27
N ALA A 77 4.52 4.46 -7.99
CA ALA A 77 5.36 3.82 -8.99
C ALA A 77 5.51 2.32 -8.65
N LEU A 78 5.26 1.45 -9.63
CA LEU A 78 5.31 -0.03 -9.59
C LEU A 78 4.11 -0.76 -8.94
N CYS A 79 2.96 -0.74 -9.59
CA CYS A 79 2.15 -1.96 -9.77
C CYS A 79 1.64 -2.09 -11.22
N CYS A 80 2.56 -2.05 -12.17
CA CYS A 80 2.32 -2.58 -13.51
C CYS A 80 2.82 -4.03 -13.56
N SER A 81 2.16 -4.94 -12.85
CA SER A 81 2.03 -6.32 -13.35
C SER A 81 0.85 -6.45 -14.33
N SER A 82 0.11 -5.36 -14.57
CA SER A 82 -0.85 -5.20 -15.65
C SER A 82 -1.10 -3.72 -15.98
N GLY A 83 -0.02 -2.97 -16.24
CA GLY A 83 -0.01 -1.75 -17.09
C GLY A 83 -1.01 -0.61 -16.88
N LYS A 84 -1.81 -0.57 -15.81
CA LYS A 84 -2.93 0.38 -15.68
C LYS A 84 -2.89 1.09 -14.33
N ILE A 85 -2.68 2.40 -14.38
CA ILE A 85 -2.72 3.29 -13.20
C ILE A 85 -4.15 3.88 -13.13
N PRO A 86 -4.99 3.48 -12.14
CA PRO A 86 -6.41 3.83 -12.12
C PRO A 86 -6.68 5.36 -12.12
N SER A 87 -5.82 6.13 -11.47
CA SER A 87 -5.95 7.59 -11.39
C SER A 87 -5.64 8.30 -12.71
N ILE A 88 -4.81 7.71 -13.57
CA ILE A 88 -4.50 8.25 -14.90
C ILE A 88 -5.59 7.83 -15.87
N GLU A 89 -6.05 6.57 -15.81
CA GLU A 89 -7.12 6.06 -16.68
C GLU A 89 -8.42 6.85 -16.53
N LYS A 90 -8.83 7.21 -15.30
CA LYS A 90 -10.02 8.05 -15.11
C LYS A 90 -9.87 9.43 -15.74
N HIS A 91 -8.72 10.09 -15.54
CA HIS A 91 -8.48 11.44 -16.06
C HIS A 91 -8.38 11.48 -17.59
N VAL A 92 -7.78 10.45 -18.20
CA VAL A 92 -7.71 10.29 -19.65
C VAL A 92 -9.09 9.99 -20.23
N ASN A 93 -9.89 9.13 -19.58
CA ASN A 93 -11.24 8.82 -20.03
C ASN A 93 -12.18 10.03 -19.93
N ASP A 94 -12.13 10.79 -18.85
CA ASP A 94 -12.95 12.00 -18.67
C ASP A 94 -12.60 13.06 -19.72
N SER A 95 -11.30 13.25 -20.01
CA SER A 95 -10.83 14.19 -21.05
C SER A 95 -11.26 13.77 -22.45
N ASN A 96 -11.17 12.47 -22.76
CA ASN A 96 -11.60 11.92 -24.05
C ASN A 96 -13.12 12.02 -24.22
N ASN A 97 -13.88 11.78 -23.15
CA ASN A 97 -15.33 11.92 -23.15
C ASN A 97 -15.75 13.38 -23.37
N HIS A 98 -15.06 14.33 -22.73
CA HIS A 98 -15.32 15.76 -22.93
C HIS A 98 -15.02 16.21 -24.37
N MET A 99 -13.92 15.75 -24.97
CA MET A 99 -13.61 16.03 -26.38
C MET A 99 -14.65 15.44 -27.35
N MET A 100 -15.15 14.24 -27.08
CA MET A 100 -16.22 13.62 -27.88
C MET A 100 -17.55 14.37 -27.78
N GLU A 101 -17.87 14.90 -26.59
CA GLU A 101 -19.06 15.70 -26.38
C GLU A 101 -18.99 17.05 -27.14
N LEU A 102 -17.83 17.70 -27.13
CA LEU A 102 -17.58 18.94 -27.89
C LEU A 102 -17.66 18.71 -29.41
N LEU A 103 -17.14 17.58 -29.90
CA LEU A 103 -17.22 17.22 -31.31
C LEU A 103 -18.66 16.95 -31.76
N LYS A 104 -19.46 16.24 -30.96
CA LYS A 104 -20.89 16.03 -31.23
C LYS A 104 -21.65 17.35 -31.28
N LYS A 105 -21.43 18.22 -30.29
CA LYS A 105 -22.00 19.58 -30.28
C LYS A 105 -21.56 20.42 -31.48
N SER A 106 -20.33 20.25 -31.98
CA SER A 106 -19.86 20.94 -33.19
C SER A 106 -20.52 20.42 -34.47
N SER A 107 -20.75 19.10 -34.57
CA SER A 107 -21.45 18.45 -35.68
C SER A 107 -22.91 18.89 -35.76
N GLU A 108 -23.55 19.09 -34.60
CA GLU A 108 -24.92 19.60 -34.52
C GLU A 108 -25.00 21.09 -34.88
N ASN A 109 -23.91 21.85 -34.69
CA ASN A 109 -23.82 23.28 -34.99
C ASN A 109 -23.32 23.61 -36.41
N THR A 110 -22.82 22.64 -37.17
CA THR A 110 -22.52 22.84 -38.60
C THR A 110 -23.78 22.66 -39.44
N LYS A 111 -24.57 23.73 -39.58
CA LYS A 111 -25.18 24.35 -40.80
C LYS A 111 -25.65 23.48 -42.00
N HIS A 112 -25.51 22.16 -41.99
CA HIS A 112 -25.91 21.27 -43.08
C HIS A 112 -27.43 21.07 -43.05
N GLY A 113 -28.04 20.96 -41.86
CA GLY A 113 -29.49 20.90 -41.71
C GLY A 113 -30.19 22.18 -42.20
N GLU A 114 -29.70 23.35 -41.75
CA GLU A 114 -30.28 24.66 -42.11
C GLU A 114 -30.20 24.96 -43.61
N ILE A 115 -29.06 24.68 -44.26
CA ILE A 115 -28.92 24.89 -45.71
C ILE A 115 -29.82 23.94 -46.49
N TRP A 116 -29.93 22.68 -46.09
CA TRP A 116 -30.84 21.72 -46.73
C TRP A 116 -32.31 22.08 -46.53
N ASP A 117 -32.68 22.59 -45.37
CA ASP A 117 -34.04 23.07 -45.07
C ASP A 117 -34.39 24.32 -45.89
N VAL A 118 -33.45 25.25 -46.04
CA VAL A 118 -33.60 26.42 -46.91
C VAL A 118 -33.73 25.99 -48.38
N ILE A 119 -32.87 25.08 -48.86
CA ILE A 119 -32.96 24.54 -50.23
C ILE A 119 -34.32 23.86 -50.45
N LYS A 120 -34.82 23.11 -49.45
CA LYS A 120 -36.13 22.46 -49.51
C LYS A 120 -37.27 23.47 -49.58
N GLN A 121 -37.28 24.49 -48.72
CA GLN A 121 -38.29 25.56 -48.74
C GLN A 121 -38.29 26.35 -50.06
N LEU A 122 -37.11 26.62 -50.63
CA LEU A 122 -36.99 27.32 -51.90
C LEU A 122 -37.48 26.48 -53.10
N LYS A 123 -37.35 25.14 -53.05
CA LYS A 123 -37.95 24.21 -54.02
C LYS A 123 -39.48 24.20 -53.93
N GLU A 124 -40.04 24.10 -52.72
CA GLU A 124 -41.50 24.09 -52.51
C GLU A 124 -42.17 25.38 -53.00
N LYS A 125 -41.49 26.53 -52.82
CA LYS A 125 -41.91 27.83 -53.36
C LYS A 125 -41.62 28.02 -54.85
N LYS A 126 -41.06 27.00 -55.54
CA LYS A 126 -40.64 27.03 -56.97
C LYS A 126 -39.68 28.17 -57.33
N ILE A 127 -38.89 28.64 -56.36
CA ILE A 127 -37.92 29.74 -56.56
C ILE A 127 -36.67 29.23 -57.29
N ILE A 128 -36.30 27.96 -57.07
CA ILE A 128 -35.15 27.30 -57.68
C ILE A 128 -35.56 25.92 -58.24
N ASN A 129 -34.94 25.49 -59.34
CA ASN A 129 -35.09 24.15 -59.90
C ASN A 129 -33.72 23.47 -60.05
N ILE A 130 -33.28 22.82 -58.97
CA ILE A 130 -31.98 22.15 -58.90
C ILE A 130 -32.25 20.66 -58.62
N ASN A 131 -31.74 19.77 -59.47
CA ASN A 131 -31.61 18.35 -59.14
C ASN A 131 -30.38 18.18 -58.24
N VAL A 132 -30.60 17.67 -57.03
CA VAL A 132 -29.53 17.29 -56.11
C VAL A 132 -29.50 15.77 -56.05
#